data_AF-A0A0P7YPF0-F1
#
_entry.id   AF-A0A0P7YPF0-F1
#
_cell.length_a   1.000
_cell.length_b   1.000
_cell.length_c   1.000
_cell.angle_alpha   90.00
_cell.angle_beta   90.00
_cell.angle_gamma   90.00
#
_symmetry.space_group_name_H-M   'P 1'
#
loop_
_entity.id
_entity.type
_entity.pdbx_description
1 polymer ?
#
loop_
_entity_poly.entity_id
_entity_poly.type
_entity_poly.pdbx_seq_one_letter_code
_entity_poly.pdbx_strand_id
1 'polypeptide(L)'
;MDGYHFDNAVIGASQLPLKGAPHTFDVDGLRVDLERIRRADRPVAVPVFDRPLDLARAGGRLITTEQRIVIVEGNYLLLDRPGWRDLRPLFDWTLMLDVEDDVLVQRLVARWLAMGQDRAGALERTHQKDMLNAQLVKTCSFSPDQYWR
;
A
#
# COMPACT_ATOMS: atom_id res chain seq x y z
N MET A 1 -2.37 4.20 1.38
CA MET A 1 -1.37 3.97 0.32
C MET A 1 -2.00 3.73 -1.04
N ASP A 2 -3.08 2.95 -1.15
CA ASP A 2 -3.64 2.52 -2.44
C ASP A 2 -3.96 3.64 -3.43
N GLY A 3 -4.38 4.82 -2.96
CA GLY A 3 -4.62 6.00 -3.81
C GLY A 3 -3.39 6.50 -4.58
N TYR A 4 -2.20 6.03 -4.24
CA TYR A 4 -0.95 6.38 -4.92
C TYR A 4 -0.47 5.30 -5.89
N HIS A 5 -1.31 4.33 -6.27
CA HIS A 5 -0.97 3.47 -7.41
C HIS A 5 -0.84 4.32 -8.67
N PHE A 6 0.21 4.05 -9.46
CA PHE A 6 0.25 4.55 -10.81
C PHE A 6 -0.90 3.98 -11.63
N ASP A 7 -1.39 4.78 -12.57
CA ASP A 7 -2.39 4.33 -13.54
C ASP A 7 -1.82 3.19 -14.40
N ASN A 8 -2.70 2.31 -14.89
CA ASN A 8 -2.32 1.19 -15.75
C ASN A 8 -1.54 1.66 -17.00
N ALA A 9 -1.87 2.84 -17.55
CA ALA A 9 -1.16 3.43 -18.67
C ALA A 9 0.27 3.87 -18.32
N VAL A 10 0.51 4.30 -17.07
CA VAL A 10 1.84 4.70 -16.59
C VAL A 10 2.70 3.47 -16.25
N ILE A 11 2.10 2.43 -15.65
CA ILE A 11 2.79 1.17 -15.36
C ILE A 11 3.23 0.47 -16.65
N GLY A 12 2.38 0.53 -17.69
CA GLY A 12 2.62 -0.12 -18.97
C GLY A 12 2.35 -1.63 -18.94
N ALA A 13 2.05 -2.19 -20.11
CA ALA A 13 1.53 -3.56 -20.25
C ALA A 13 2.49 -4.64 -19.71
N SER A 14 3.81 -4.43 -19.81
CA SER A 14 4.82 -5.39 -19.34
C SER A 14 4.90 -5.51 -17.82
N GLN A 15 4.60 -4.44 -17.09
CA GLN A 15 4.66 -4.42 -15.62
C GLN A 15 3.29 -4.54 -14.96
N LEU A 16 2.20 -4.48 -15.73
CA LEU A 16 0.84 -4.64 -15.22
C LEU A 16 0.62 -5.93 -14.39
N PRO A 17 1.19 -7.10 -14.74
CA PRO A 17 1.10 -8.28 -13.89
C PRO A 17 1.65 -8.05 -12.47
N LEU A 18 2.66 -7.19 -12.35
CA LEU A 18 3.33 -6.82 -11.10
C LEU A 18 2.61 -5.70 -10.33
N LYS A 19 1.50 -5.13 -10.86
CA LYS A 19 0.73 -4.06 -10.19
C LYS A 19 0.42 -4.43 -8.75
N GLY A 20 0.87 -3.59 -7.82
CA GLY A 20 0.84 -3.84 -6.38
C GLY A 20 2.22 -4.06 -5.77
N ALA A 21 3.28 -4.24 -6.57
CA ALA A 21 4.67 -4.23 -6.11
C ALA A 21 5.14 -2.79 -5.76
N PRO A 22 6.22 -2.61 -4.97
CA PRO A 22 6.61 -1.28 -4.48
C PRO A 22 6.87 -0.22 -5.56
N HIS A 23 7.37 -0.62 -6.74
CA HIS A 23 7.69 0.31 -7.83
C HIS A 23 6.46 0.76 -8.63
N THR A 24 5.28 0.19 -8.37
CA THR A 24 4.03 0.55 -9.08
C THR A 24 3.25 1.65 -8.34
N PHE A 25 3.89 2.34 -7.40
CA PHE A 25 3.30 3.42 -6.60
C PHE A 25 4.11 4.71 -6.74
N ASP A 26 3.39 5.83 -6.71
CA ASP A 26 3.92 7.16 -6.53
C ASP A 26 4.30 7.42 -5.06
N VAL A 27 5.43 6.85 -4.64
CA VAL A 27 5.96 7.05 -3.27
C VAL A 27 6.36 8.50 -3.01
N ASP A 28 6.80 9.22 -4.04
CA ASP A 28 7.14 10.64 -3.94
C ASP A 28 5.91 11.51 -3.72
N GLY A 29 4.82 11.27 -4.46
CA GLY A 29 3.54 11.93 -4.23
C GLY A 29 3.01 11.68 -2.82
N LEU A 30 3.08 10.43 -2.33
CA LEU A 30 2.72 10.10 -0.95
C LEU A 30 3.58 10.87 0.05
N ARG A 31 4.90 10.91 -0.13
CA ARG A 31 5.82 11.65 0.74
C ARG A 31 5.45 13.12 0.83
N VAL A 32 5.25 13.77 -0.31
CA VAL A 32 4.91 15.20 -0.39
C VAL A 32 3.59 15.50 0.33
N ASP A 33 2.56 14.67 0.14
CA ASP A 33 1.28 14.88 0.81
C ASP A 33 1.39 14.64 2.32
N LEU A 34 2.15 13.64 2.77
CA LEU A 34 2.42 13.43 4.21
C LEU A 34 3.17 14.60 4.84
N GLU A 35 4.18 15.15 4.16
CA GLU A 35 4.90 16.35 4.62
C GLU A 35 3.95 17.55 4.76
N ARG A 36 3.04 17.73 3.81
CA ARG A 36 2.02 18.80 3.85
C ARG A 36 1.02 18.59 4.98
N ILE A 37 0.55 17.35 5.17
CA ILE A 37 -0.36 16.99 6.27
C ILE A 37 0.31 17.27 7.61
N ARG A 38 1.59 16.91 7.78
CA ARG A 38 2.36 17.15 9.02
C ARG A 38 2.54 18.63 9.34
N ARG A 39 2.63 19.50 8.32
CA ARG A 39 2.68 20.97 8.53
C ARG A 39 1.37 21.52 9.08
N ALA A 40 0.25 20.88 8.78
CA ALA A 40 -1.09 21.23 9.25
C ALA A 40 -1.45 22.73 9.06
N ASP A 41 -0.93 23.37 8.00
CA ASP A 41 -1.17 24.78 7.68
C ASP A 41 -2.43 24.99 6.83
N ARG A 42 -2.77 24.01 5.99
CA ARG A 42 -3.91 24.04 5.07
C ARG A 42 -4.46 22.64 4.80
N PRO A 43 -5.72 22.51 4.36
CA PRO A 43 -6.24 21.23 3.89
C PRO A 43 -5.41 20.64 2.73
N VAL A 44 -5.18 19.33 2.78
CA VAL A 44 -4.45 18.57 1.76
C VAL A 44 -5.42 17.64 1.04
N ALA A 45 -5.53 17.81 -0.28
CA ALA A 45 -6.27 16.90 -1.13
C ALA A 45 -5.39 15.68 -1.44
N VAL A 46 -5.86 14.49 -1.11
CA VAL A 46 -5.15 13.22 -1.34
C VAL A 46 -5.91 12.35 -2.33
N PRO A 47 -5.23 11.52 -3.12
CA PRO A 47 -5.89 10.63 -4.07
C PRO A 47 -6.58 9.45 -3.35
N VAL A 48 -7.63 8.92 -3.97
CA VAL A 48 -8.36 7.74 -3.49
C VAL A 48 -8.42 6.71 -4.60
N PHE A 49 -8.11 5.45 -4.27
CA PHE A 49 -8.20 4.36 -5.23
C PHE A 49 -9.65 3.91 -5.40
N ASP A 50 -10.14 3.99 -6.63
CA ASP A 50 -11.49 3.57 -7.00
C ASP A 50 -11.43 2.12 -7.49
N ARG A 51 -11.81 1.19 -6.61
CA ARG A 51 -11.72 -0.26 -6.90
C ARG A 51 -12.53 -0.68 -8.14
N PRO A 52 -13.79 -0.24 -8.33
CA PRO A 52 -14.53 -0.51 -9.58
C PRO A 52 -13.85 -0.01 -10.86
N LEU A 53 -13.18 1.14 -10.81
CA LEU A 53 -12.51 1.73 -11.98
C LEU A 53 -11.02 1.33 -12.10
N ASP A 54 -10.46 0.64 -11.11
CA ASP A 54 -9.06 0.22 -11.02
C ASP A 54 -8.03 1.36 -11.18
N LEU A 55 -8.39 2.58 -10.77
CA LEU A 55 -7.54 3.77 -10.90
C LEU A 55 -7.51 4.66 -9.65
N ALA A 56 -6.46 5.48 -9.56
CA ALA A 56 -6.31 6.50 -8.54
C ALA A 56 -7.01 7.81 -8.95
N ARG A 57 -8.06 8.20 -8.22
CA ARG A 57 -8.75 9.48 -8.43
C ARG A 57 -8.06 10.59 -7.65
N ALA A 58 -7.47 11.54 -8.36
CA ALA A 58 -6.87 12.74 -7.77
C ALA A 58 -7.91 13.53 -6.94
N GLY A 59 -7.49 14.03 -5.78
CA GLY A 59 -8.33 14.83 -4.88
C GLY A 59 -9.58 14.10 -4.37
N GLY A 60 -9.55 12.77 -4.31
CA GLY A 60 -10.69 11.96 -3.85
C GLY A 60 -11.05 12.14 -2.38
N ARG A 61 -10.18 12.76 -1.58
CA ARG A 61 -10.43 13.10 -0.17
C ARG A 61 -9.67 14.35 0.25
N LEU A 62 -10.21 15.10 1.21
CA LEU A 62 -9.51 16.18 1.90
C LEU A 62 -9.17 15.76 3.34
N ILE A 63 -7.92 16.00 3.73
CA ILE A 63 -7.47 15.97 5.12
C ILE A 63 -7.33 17.43 5.54
N THR A 64 -8.18 17.87 6.47
CA THR A 64 -8.21 19.23 7.00
C THR A 64 -7.28 19.36 8.21
N THR A 65 -7.14 20.60 8.70
CA THR A 65 -6.32 20.89 9.89
C THR A 65 -6.98 20.44 11.20
N GLU A 66 -8.24 19.98 11.16
CA GLU A 66 -8.96 19.47 12.32
C GLU A 66 -8.59 18.02 12.66
N GLN A 67 -8.12 17.22 11.69
CA GLN A 67 -7.63 15.87 11.98
C GLN A 67 -6.28 15.93 12.69
N ARG A 68 -6.34 15.73 14.00
CA ARG A 68 -5.15 15.68 14.87
C ARG A 68 -4.38 14.37 14.81
N ILE A 69 -5.04 13.29 14.38
CA ILE A 69 -4.44 11.96 14.24
C ILE A 69 -4.78 11.48 12.83
N VAL A 70 -3.74 11.12 12.07
CA VAL A 70 -3.86 10.58 10.72
C VAL A 70 -3.27 9.18 10.73
N ILE A 71 -4.11 8.18 10.48
CA ILE A 71 -3.67 6.81 10.30
C ILE A 71 -3.36 6.60 8.82
N VAL A 72 -2.13 6.21 8.54
CA VAL A 72 -1.66 5.89 7.19
C VAL A 72 -1.51 4.38 7.10
N GLU A 73 -2.29 3.75 6.23
CA GLU A 73 -2.23 2.30 6.00
C GLU A 73 -1.64 1.95 4.63
N GLY A 74 -0.89 0.84 4.59
CA GLY A 74 -0.26 0.33 3.37
C GLY A 74 0.82 -0.71 3.65
N ASN A 75 1.10 -1.56 2.66
CA ASN A 75 2.05 -2.66 2.81
C ASN A 75 3.51 -2.21 2.97
N TYR A 76 3.90 -1.09 2.37
CA TYR A 76 5.31 -0.73 2.19
C TYR A 76 5.78 0.46 3.04
N LEU A 77 4.96 0.93 3.99
CA LEU A 77 5.25 2.14 4.77
C LEU A 77 6.50 2.03 5.65
N LEU A 78 6.93 0.81 5.97
CA LEU A 78 8.15 0.51 6.73
C LEU A 78 9.24 -0.19 5.91
N LEU A 79 9.06 -0.30 4.59
CA LEU A 79 9.97 -1.03 3.72
C LEU A 79 11.33 -0.31 3.64
N ASP A 80 12.41 -1.02 3.96
CA ASP A 80 13.78 -0.52 3.86
C ASP A 80 14.31 -0.59 2.42
N ARG A 81 13.73 0.23 1.55
CA ARG A 81 14.19 0.46 0.18
C ARG A 81 14.20 1.96 -0.15
N PRO A 82 15.04 2.42 -1.09
CA PRO A 82 15.05 3.82 -1.52
C PRO A 82 13.65 4.34 -1.87
N GLY A 83 13.35 5.58 -1.50
CA GLY A 83 12.02 6.19 -1.65
C GLY A 83 11.07 5.81 -0.51
N TRP A 84 10.89 4.50 -0.25
CA TRP A 84 10.00 4.02 0.81
C TRP A 84 10.56 4.27 2.21
N ARG A 85 11.86 4.03 2.43
CA ARG A 85 12.54 4.27 3.72
C ARG A 85 12.46 5.73 4.15
N ASP A 86 12.36 6.64 3.18
CA ASP A 86 12.34 8.08 3.41
C ASP A 86 10.98 8.56 3.99
N LEU A 87 9.96 7.69 4.00
CA LEU A 87 8.71 7.93 4.70
C LEU A 87 8.82 7.74 6.22
N ARG A 88 9.76 6.91 6.71
CA ARG A 88 9.86 6.53 8.13
C ARG A 88 9.93 7.74 9.09
N PRO A 89 10.68 8.82 8.80
CA PRO A 89 10.74 10.01 9.66
C PRO A 89 9.43 10.82 9.73
N LEU A 90 8.48 10.56 8.82
CA LEU A 90 7.19 11.27 8.78
C LEU A 90 6.16 10.67 9.75
N PHE A 91 6.40 9.47 10.26
CA PHE A 91 5.51 8.78 11.20
C PHE A 91 5.98 8.95 12.64
N ASP A 92 5.10 9.48 13.50
CA ASP A 92 5.36 9.61 14.94
C ASP A 92 5.29 8.26 15.66
N TRP A 93 4.52 7.31 15.10
CA TRP A 93 4.37 5.96 15.63
C TRP A 93 4.01 4.97 14.51
N THR A 94 4.55 3.76 14.59
CA THR A 94 4.46 2.74 13.54
C THR A 94 4.01 1.39 14.09
N LEU A 95 3.09 0.74 13.36
CA LEU A 95 2.50 -0.55 13.69
C LEU A 95 2.67 -1.51 12.52
N MET A 96 3.16 -2.72 12.78
CA MET A 96 3.16 -3.81 11.81
C MET A 96 2.16 -4.89 12.24
N LEU A 97 1.27 -5.27 11.33
CA LEU A 97 0.43 -6.45 11.50
C LEU A 97 1.25 -7.69 11.09
N ASP A 98 1.62 -8.49 12.08
CA ASP A 98 2.39 -9.73 11.92
C ASP A 98 1.42 -10.91 11.85
N VAL A 99 1.12 -11.33 10.63
CA VAL A 99 0.15 -12.39 10.33
C VAL A 99 0.89 -13.59 9.75
N GLU A 100 0.61 -14.78 10.26
CA GLU A 100 1.18 -16.03 9.76
C GLU A 100 0.90 -16.25 8.26
N ASP A 101 1.86 -16.85 7.55
CA ASP A 101 1.79 -17.01 6.10
C ASP A 101 0.62 -17.89 5.66
N ASP A 102 0.28 -18.91 6.43
CA ASP A 102 -0.85 -19.80 6.16
C ASP A 102 -2.19 -19.06 6.21
N VAL A 103 -2.37 -18.18 7.20
CA VAL A 103 -3.53 -17.30 7.33
C VAL A 103 -3.60 -16.32 6.17
N LEU A 104 -2.46 -15.72 5.77
CA LEU A 104 -2.41 -14.83 4.61
C LEU A 104 -2.81 -15.58 3.33
N VAL A 105 -2.22 -16.75 3.06
CA VAL A 105 -2.53 -17.56 1.87
C VAL A 105 -4.01 -17.92 1.84
N GLN A 106 -4.58 -18.38 2.95
CA GLN A 106 -6.01 -18.71 3.03
C GLN A 106 -6.90 -17.50 2.68
N ARG A 107 -6.62 -16.33 3.26
CA ARG A 107 -7.40 -15.10 3.01
C ARG A 107 -7.23 -14.60 1.58
N LEU A 108 -6.03 -14.66 1.01
CA LEU A 108 -5.74 -14.23 -0.35
C LEU A 108 -6.39 -15.13 -1.40
N VAL A 109 -6.34 -16.45 -1.23
CA VAL A 109 -7.05 -17.41 -2.09
C VAL A 109 -8.54 -17.15 -2.03
N ALA A 110 -9.12 -17.00 -0.83
CA ALA A 110 -10.54 -16.69 -0.67
C ALA A 110 -10.93 -15.37 -1.38
N ARG A 111 -10.09 -14.35 -1.29
CA ARG A 111 -10.28 -13.07 -1.99
C ARG A 111 -10.31 -13.25 -3.51
N TRP A 112 -9.37 -14.00 -4.09
CA TRP A 112 -9.33 -14.24 -5.53
C TRP A 112 -10.53 -15.05 -6.04
N LEU A 113 -10.97 -16.06 -5.27
CA LEU A 113 -12.19 -16.81 -5.56
C LEU A 113 -13.43 -15.92 -5.54
N ALA A 114 -13.55 -15.03 -4.54
CA ALA A 114 -14.65 -14.06 -4.47
C ALA A 114 -14.63 -13.05 -5.64
N MET A 115 -13.47 -12.82 -6.25
CA MET A 115 -13.28 -12.01 -7.46
C MET A 115 -13.49 -12.82 -8.76
N GLY A 116 -13.99 -14.07 -8.67
CA GLY A 116 -14.36 -14.90 -9.81
C GLY A 116 -13.21 -15.68 -10.45
N GLN A 117 -12.03 -15.74 -9.82
CA GLN A 117 -10.99 -16.67 -10.26
C GLN A 117 -11.36 -18.12 -9.91
N ASP A 118 -10.87 -19.07 -10.70
CA ASP A 118 -10.91 -20.47 -10.31
C ASP A 118 -9.84 -20.78 -9.24
N ARG A 119 -9.87 -21.99 -8.69
CA ARG A 119 -8.95 -22.37 -7.61
C ARG A 119 -7.48 -22.35 -8.04
N ALA A 120 -7.18 -22.79 -9.27
CA ALA A 120 -5.83 -22.82 -9.79
C ALA A 120 -5.27 -21.41 -9.96
N GLY A 121 -6.02 -20.51 -10.61
CA GLY A 121 -5.64 -19.12 -10.79
C GLY A 121 -5.57 -18.34 -9.48
N ALA A 122 -6.45 -18.63 -8.51
CA ALA A 122 -6.39 -18.04 -7.18
C ALA A 122 -5.09 -18.41 -6.44
N LEU A 123 -4.69 -19.69 -6.50
CA LEU A 123 -3.43 -20.16 -5.92
C LEU A 123 -2.22 -19.54 -6.63
N GLU A 124 -2.21 -19.54 -7.96
CA GLU A 124 -1.12 -18.96 -8.75
C GLU A 124 -0.92 -17.48 -8.41
N ARG A 125 -1.99 -16.66 -8.44
CA ARG A 125 -1.91 -15.24 -8.09
C ARG A 125 -1.49 -15.02 -6.64
N THR A 126 -1.96 -15.85 -5.72
CA THR A 126 -1.56 -15.75 -4.32
C THR A 126 -0.07 -15.98 -4.16
N HIS A 127 0.48 -17.08 -4.72
CA HIS A 127 1.88 -17.44 -4.51
C HIS A 127 2.86 -16.64 -5.37
N GLN A 128 2.51 -16.35 -6.63
CA GLN A 128 3.42 -15.71 -7.59
C GLN A 128 3.33 -14.18 -7.57
N LYS A 129 2.46 -13.60 -6.75
CA LYS A 129 2.28 -12.14 -6.68
C LYS A 129 2.10 -11.64 -5.25
N ASP A 130 0.98 -11.99 -4.61
CA ASP A 130 0.64 -11.41 -3.31
C ASP A 130 1.64 -11.84 -2.22
N MET A 131 2.00 -13.13 -2.17
CA MET A 131 2.95 -13.65 -1.18
C MET A 131 4.39 -13.22 -1.43
N LEU A 132 4.80 -12.95 -2.67
CA LEU A 132 6.11 -12.35 -2.94
C LEU A 132 6.22 -10.94 -2.34
N ASN A 133 5.15 -10.15 -2.46
CA ASN A 133 5.07 -8.84 -1.82
C ASN A 133 5.02 -8.97 -0.28
N ALA A 134 4.27 -9.94 0.25
CA ALA A 134 4.22 -10.18 1.70
C ALA A 134 5.59 -10.59 2.27
N GLN A 135 6.29 -11.51 1.60
CA GLN A 135 7.64 -11.91 1.97
C GLN A 135 8.60 -10.73 1.95
N LEU A 136 8.54 -9.91 0.90
CA LEU A 136 9.35 -8.69 0.82
C LEU A 136 9.14 -7.77 2.04
N VAL A 137 7.89 -7.54 2.44
CA VAL A 137 7.58 -6.72 3.61
C VAL A 137 8.14 -7.36 4.88
N LYS A 138 7.95 -8.67 5.06
CA LYS A 138 8.42 -9.39 6.25
C LYS A 138 9.95 -9.40 6.39
N THR A 139 10.68 -9.52 5.29
CA THR A 139 12.15 -9.68 5.32
C THR A 139 12.91 -8.38 5.16
N CYS A 140 12.29 -7.33 4.64
CA CYS A 140 12.99 -6.09 4.27
C CYS A 140 12.35 -4.83 4.87
N SER A 141 11.55 -4.93 5.93
CA SER A 141 11.04 -3.75 6.64
C SER A 141 11.87 -3.44 7.89
N PHE A 142 11.89 -2.17 8.29
CA PHE A 142 12.38 -1.78 9.60
C PHE A 142 11.49 -2.35 10.72
N SER A 143 12.06 -2.47 11.91
CA SER A 143 11.26 -2.75 13.10
C SER A 143 10.26 -1.61 13.34
N PRO A 144 8.96 -1.91 13.50
CA PRO A 144 7.95 -0.96 13.92
C PRO A 144 8.13 -0.63 15.40
N ASP A 145 7.44 0.41 15.87
CA ASP A 145 7.33 0.69 17.30
C ASP A 145 6.49 -0.39 18.01
N GLN A 146 5.54 -1.01 17.30
CA GLN A 146 4.76 -2.14 17.80
C GLN A 146 4.46 -3.19 16.70
N TYR A 147 4.50 -4.46 17.10
CA TYR A 147 3.91 -5.56 16.35
C TYR A 147 2.54 -5.91 16.92
N TRP A 148 1.57 -6.15 16.05
CA TRP A 148 0.26 -6.73 16.40
C TRP A 148 0.14 -8.10 15.78
N ARG A 149 -0.20 -9.11 16.58
CA ARG A 149 -0.40 -10.50 16.18
C ARG A 149 -1.85 -10.90 16.37
#